data_AF-A0A925BIF3-F1
#
_entry.id   AF-A0A925BIF3-F1
#
_cell.length_a   1.000
_cell.length_b   1.000
_cell.length_c   1.000
_cell.angle_alpha   90.00
_cell.angle_beta   90.00
_cell.angle_gamma   90.00
#
_symmetry.space_group_name_H-M   'P 1'
#
loop_
_entity.id
_entity.type
_entity.pdbx_description
1 polymer ?
#
loop_
_entity_poly.entity_id
_entity_poly.type
_entity_poly.pdbx_seq_one_letter_code
_entity_poly.pdbx_strand_id
1 'polypeptide(L)'
;MAIDYVIDWQCIPKETFGTAGILERLKEHERANAVIKLFRQNGDNRPPSEMGFEFTRSTPDDSGDEETQVIVVQDLLDNAAELDPLAHHCESCPANRTGTPFGCIGFIQYPLSAMGEAWLLNLLPTPDEALIWLLLKQGIEEFQYDGSTVLPLRQAGGAYFEQGGLMSRRLGEFAITSDQVFEMLFLLGDIQPTHAGILLLFFGATSGDLNAEAIMKLTPPGPNAFVKHPFLMRPEEHDDRTISDMKSFFAALYLAWTLNVKLLLDV
;
A
#
# COMPACT_ATOMS: atom_id res chain seq x y z
N MET A 1 0.40 9.89 8.05
CA MET A 1 -0.36 8.63 8.07
C MET A 1 -0.35 8.07 6.65
N ALA A 2 -0.29 6.76 6.51
CA ALA A 2 -0.19 6.08 5.23
C ALA A 2 -0.75 4.67 5.37
N ILE A 3 -1.11 4.04 4.26
CA ILE A 3 -1.36 2.61 4.18
C ILE A 3 -0.02 1.94 3.96
N ASP A 4 0.45 1.10 4.87
CA ASP A 4 1.67 0.33 4.67
C ASP A 4 1.31 -1.05 4.09
N TYR A 5 2.15 -1.52 3.16
CA TYR A 5 2.01 -2.85 2.58
C TYR A 5 3.34 -3.58 2.55
N VAL A 6 3.31 -4.91 2.77
CA VAL A 6 4.52 -5.73 2.83
C VAL A 6 4.32 -7.06 2.10
N ILE A 7 5.23 -7.39 1.19
CA ILE A 7 5.27 -8.72 0.56
C ILE A 7 5.75 -9.73 1.61
N ASP A 8 4.92 -10.71 2.01
CA ASP A 8 5.20 -11.62 3.12
C ASP A 8 6.16 -12.78 2.77
N TRP A 9 7.28 -12.42 2.16
CA TRP A 9 8.37 -13.36 1.90
C TRP A 9 9.18 -13.62 3.16
N GLN A 10 9.48 -14.89 3.46
CA GLN A 10 10.32 -15.28 4.60
C GLN A 10 11.79 -15.00 4.29
N CYS A 11 12.45 -14.23 5.16
CA CYS A 11 13.86 -13.87 5.02
C CYS A 11 14.49 -13.55 6.37
N ILE A 12 15.82 -13.64 6.43
CA ILE A 12 16.62 -13.40 7.65
C ILE A 12 16.26 -12.08 8.37
N PRO A 13 16.11 -10.93 7.67
CA PRO A 13 15.73 -9.70 8.35
C PRO A 13 14.40 -9.79 9.10
N LYS A 14 13.39 -10.43 8.50
CA LYS A 14 12.07 -10.60 9.14
C LYS A 14 12.08 -11.66 10.22
N GLU A 15 12.93 -12.67 10.13
CA GLU A 15 13.16 -13.61 11.23
C GLU A 15 13.83 -12.92 12.43
N THR A 16 14.68 -11.92 12.17
CA THR A 16 15.43 -11.20 13.21
C THR A 16 14.59 -10.15 13.94
N PHE A 17 13.89 -9.28 13.19
CA PHE A 17 13.16 -8.14 13.76
C PHE A 17 11.64 -8.27 13.67
N GLY A 18 11.12 -9.26 12.96
CA GLY A 18 9.71 -9.30 12.56
C GLY A 18 9.40 -8.24 11.50
N THR A 19 8.26 -8.38 10.83
CA THR A 19 7.80 -7.38 9.86
C THR A 19 7.53 -6.03 10.53
N ALA A 20 6.85 -6.03 11.68
CA ALA A 20 6.53 -4.81 12.42
C ALA A 20 7.79 -4.08 12.90
N GLY A 21 8.78 -4.80 13.41
CA GLY A 21 10.03 -4.20 13.89
C GLY A 21 10.88 -3.58 12.79
N ILE A 22 10.84 -4.13 11.56
CA ILE A 22 11.46 -3.49 10.39
C ILE A 22 10.67 -2.23 10.00
N LEU A 23 9.34 -2.33 9.90
CA LEU A 23 8.49 -1.20 9.50
C LEU A 23 8.65 -0.02 10.44
N GLU A 24 8.68 -0.27 11.75
CA GLU A 24 8.91 0.74 12.77
C GLU A 24 10.24 1.47 12.57
N ARG A 25 11.34 0.73 12.43
CA ARG A 25 12.69 1.31 12.18
C ARG A 25 12.76 2.13 10.89
N LEU A 26 12.10 1.67 9.82
CA LEU A 26 12.00 2.45 8.58
C LEU A 26 11.21 3.75 8.78
N LYS A 27 10.09 3.71 9.53
CA LYS A 27 9.30 4.90 9.88
C LYS A 27 10.09 5.85 10.78
N GLU A 28 10.88 5.34 11.71
CA GLU A 28 11.76 6.13 12.59
C GLU A 28 12.84 6.86 11.77
N HIS A 29 13.47 6.17 10.82
CA HIS A 29 14.44 6.77 9.90
C HIS A 29 13.84 7.93 9.08
N GLU A 30 12.68 7.70 8.46
CA GLU A 30 11.97 8.75 7.68
C GLU A 30 11.57 9.93 8.56
N ARG A 31 11.06 9.65 9.78
CA ARG A 31 10.69 10.70 10.74
C ARG A 31 11.89 11.52 11.18
N ALA A 32 13.01 10.87 11.51
CA ALA A 32 14.25 11.54 11.88
C ALA A 32 14.72 12.49 10.77
N ASN A 33 14.73 12.02 9.52
CA ASN A 33 15.12 12.84 8.37
C ASN A 33 14.17 14.01 8.12
N ALA A 34 12.87 13.81 8.28
CA ALA A 34 11.88 14.88 8.16
C ALA A 34 12.08 15.97 9.22
N VAL A 35 12.33 15.58 10.48
CA VAL A 35 12.62 16.53 11.57
C VAL A 35 13.92 17.27 11.32
N ILE A 36 15.00 16.57 10.94
CA ILE A 36 16.28 17.21 10.58
C ILE A 36 16.06 18.26 9.48
N LYS A 37 15.34 17.90 8.42
CA LYS A 37 15.03 18.82 7.32
C LYS A 37 14.28 20.06 7.80
N LEU A 38 13.29 19.90 8.67
CA LEU A 38 12.53 21.01 9.25
C LEU A 38 13.42 21.96 10.07
N PHE A 39 14.29 21.41 10.93
CA PHE A 39 15.23 22.21 11.73
C PHE A 39 16.19 23.01 10.84
N ARG A 40 16.73 22.36 9.80
CA ARG A 40 17.64 23.01 8.83
C ARG A 40 16.94 24.12 8.05
N GLN A 41 15.68 23.93 7.66
CA GLN A 41 14.88 24.97 6.99
C GLN A 41 14.65 26.20 7.89
N ASN A 42 14.60 26.00 9.20
CA ASN A 42 14.47 27.07 10.20
C ASN A 42 15.82 27.66 10.64
N GLY A 43 16.93 27.30 9.98
CA GLY A 43 18.26 27.83 10.27
C GLY A 43 18.94 27.20 11.49
N ASP A 44 18.38 26.13 12.05
CA ASP A 44 19.00 25.40 13.16
C ASP A 44 20.00 24.38 12.61
N ASN A 45 21.27 24.52 13.02
CA ASN A 45 22.40 23.70 12.60
C ASN A 45 22.92 22.74 13.69
N ARG A 46 22.21 22.58 14.81
CA ARG A 46 22.58 21.63 15.87
C ARG A 46 22.67 20.19 15.34
N PRO A 47 23.47 19.30 15.97
CA PRO A 47 23.52 17.89 15.60
C PRO A 47 22.22 17.15 15.98
N PRO A 48 21.90 16.00 15.34
CA PRO A 48 20.70 15.21 15.65
C PRO A 48 20.57 14.81 17.14
N SER A 49 21.68 14.65 17.85
CA SER A 49 21.72 14.39 19.31
C SER A 49 21.17 15.52 20.18
N GLU A 50 21.04 16.73 19.64
CA GLU A 50 20.48 17.90 20.33
C GLU A 50 19.13 18.33 19.75
N MET A 51 18.61 17.58 18.78
CA MET A 51 17.26 17.77 18.24
C MET A 51 16.30 16.85 18.96
N GLY A 52 15.19 17.40 19.42
CA GLY A 52 14.08 16.63 19.95
C GLY A 52 12.76 17.23 19.53
N PHE A 53 11.72 16.41 19.55
CA PHE A 53 10.35 16.85 19.37
C PHE A 53 9.46 16.17 20.42
N GLU A 54 8.41 16.87 20.81
CA GLU A 54 7.41 16.36 21.73
C GLU A 54 6.42 15.50 20.95
N PHE A 55 6.25 14.25 21.40
CA PHE A 55 5.22 13.36 20.91
C PHE A 55 4.19 13.16 22.03
N THR A 56 2.99 13.66 21.80
CA THR A 56 1.87 13.49 22.72
C THR A 56 1.05 12.29 22.27
N ARG A 57 0.95 11.27 23.13
CA ARG A 57 0.09 10.10 22.88
C ARG A 57 -1.12 10.18 23.81
N SER A 58 -2.31 10.24 23.21
CA SER A 58 -3.56 10.07 23.97
C SER A 58 -3.84 8.58 24.12
N THR A 59 -3.79 8.05 25.34
CA THR A 59 -4.24 6.69 25.61
C THR A 59 -5.78 6.64 25.66
N PRO A 60 -6.44 5.63 25.05
CA PRO A 60 -7.90 5.51 25.07
C PRO A 60 -8.51 5.15 26.43
N ASP A 61 -7.69 4.87 27.45
CA ASP A 61 -8.19 4.56 28.79
C ASP A 61 -8.64 5.85 29.51
N ASP A 62 -9.79 5.73 30.17
CA ASP A 62 -10.69 6.73 30.80
C ASP A 62 -10.08 7.86 31.68
N SER A 63 -8.76 8.07 31.75
CA SER A 63 -8.14 9.15 32.53
C SER A 63 -7.83 10.42 31.74
N GLY A 64 -7.77 10.36 30.40
CA GLY A 64 -7.49 11.53 29.57
C GLY A 64 -6.10 12.14 29.80
N ASP A 65 -5.18 11.39 30.41
CA ASP A 65 -3.81 11.85 30.64
C ASP A 65 -3.04 11.85 29.31
N GLU A 66 -2.61 13.04 28.89
CA GLU A 66 -1.72 13.22 27.75
C GLU A 66 -0.27 13.00 28.20
N GLU A 67 0.29 11.82 27.90
CA GLU A 67 1.73 11.59 28.08
C GLU A 67 2.48 12.28 26.94
N THR A 68 3.21 13.34 27.28
CA THR A 68 4.13 14.03 26.37
C THR A 68 5.52 13.47 26.59
N GLN A 69 6.03 12.74 25.60
CA GLN A 69 7.40 12.22 25.61
C GLN A 69 8.26 13.04 24.64
N VAL A 70 9.41 13.53 25.12
CA VAL A 70 10.42 14.12 24.23
C VAL A 70 11.20 12.98 23.58
N ILE A 71 11.16 12.92 22.26
CA ILE A 71 11.90 11.94 21.46
C ILE A 71 13.13 12.64 20.89
N VAL A 72 14.32 12.09 21.15
CA VAL A 72 15.59 12.58 20.59
C VAL A 72 15.76 12.01 19.20
N VAL A 73 16.14 12.85 18.23
CA VAL A 73 16.27 12.43 16.83
C VAL A 73 17.39 11.39 16.65
N GLN A 74 18.46 11.47 17.43
CA GLN A 74 19.55 10.49 17.39
C GLN A 74 19.07 9.07 17.75
N ASP A 75 18.20 8.93 18.76
CA ASP A 75 17.71 7.60 19.17
C ASP A 75 16.95 6.91 18.03
N LEU A 76 16.19 7.68 17.24
CA LEU A 76 15.49 7.18 16.05
C LEU A 76 16.46 6.73 14.95
N LEU A 77 17.55 7.47 14.76
CA LEU A 77 18.60 7.10 13.79
C LEU A 77 19.35 5.85 14.23
N ASP A 78 19.65 5.73 15.53
CA ASP A 78 20.38 4.60 16.09
C ASP A 78 19.54 3.31 16.01
N ASN A 79 18.24 3.39 16.34
CA ASN A 79 17.32 2.27 16.16
C ASN A 79 17.21 1.84 14.69
N ALA A 80 17.12 2.81 13.77
CA ALA A 80 17.08 2.54 12.34
C ALA A 80 18.37 1.89 11.83
N ALA A 81 19.53 2.31 12.34
CA ALA A 81 20.84 1.77 11.96
C ALA A 81 21.02 0.29 12.33
N GLU A 82 20.19 -0.27 13.23
CA GLU A 82 20.15 -1.71 13.49
C GLU A 82 19.77 -2.54 12.25
N LEU A 83 19.15 -1.91 11.24
CA LEU A 83 18.83 -2.56 9.97
C LEU A 83 20.05 -2.70 9.04
N ASP A 84 21.06 -1.83 9.17
CA ASP A 84 22.20 -1.76 8.26
C ASP A 84 22.96 -3.09 8.10
N PRO A 85 23.26 -3.84 9.19
CA PRO A 85 23.94 -5.13 9.07
C PRO A 85 23.16 -6.15 8.24
N LEU A 86 21.83 -6.03 8.15
CA LEU A 86 20.97 -6.98 7.45
C LEU A 86 20.63 -6.56 6.02
N ALA A 87 20.98 -5.34 5.60
CA ALA A 87 20.67 -4.80 4.28
C ALA A 87 21.19 -5.67 3.12
N HIS A 88 22.36 -6.30 3.30
CA HIS A 88 22.98 -7.17 2.29
C HIS A 88 22.11 -8.40 1.94
N HIS A 89 21.24 -8.86 2.85
CA HIS A 89 20.29 -9.94 2.55
C HIS A 89 19.22 -9.53 1.53
N CYS A 90 19.04 -8.24 1.26
CA CYS A 90 18.04 -7.74 0.32
C CYS A 90 18.55 -7.65 -1.13
N GLU A 91 19.86 -7.73 -1.39
CA GLU A 91 20.45 -7.52 -2.73
C GLU A 91 19.97 -8.53 -3.77
N SER A 92 19.72 -9.78 -3.36
CA SER A 92 19.23 -10.87 -4.22
C SER A 92 17.86 -11.38 -3.79
N CYS A 93 17.17 -10.64 -2.91
CA CYS A 93 15.87 -11.06 -2.41
C CYS A 93 14.81 -10.96 -3.52
N PRO A 94 14.07 -12.05 -3.82
CA PRO A 94 13.07 -12.03 -4.89
C PRO A 94 11.88 -11.11 -4.58
N ALA A 95 11.64 -10.80 -3.31
CA ALA A 95 10.60 -9.86 -2.88
C ALA A 95 11.07 -8.38 -2.90
N ASN A 96 12.34 -8.11 -3.22
CA ASN A 96 12.85 -6.75 -3.30
C ASN A 96 12.43 -6.08 -4.63
N ARG A 97 11.33 -5.33 -4.61
CA ARG A 97 10.79 -4.69 -5.82
C ARG A 97 11.55 -3.43 -6.23
N THR A 98 12.17 -2.72 -5.27
CA THR A 98 12.79 -1.40 -5.52
C THR A 98 14.27 -1.50 -5.84
N GLY A 99 14.90 -2.65 -5.58
CA GLY A 99 16.36 -2.83 -5.69
C GLY A 99 17.14 -2.15 -4.57
N THR A 100 16.46 -1.62 -3.54
CA THR A 100 17.07 -1.01 -2.34
C THR A 100 16.86 -1.92 -1.13
N PRO A 101 17.64 -1.78 -0.05
CA PRO A 101 17.39 -2.51 1.19
C PRO A 101 15.92 -2.38 1.62
N PHE A 102 15.34 -3.50 2.07
CA PHE A 102 13.94 -3.60 2.53
C PHE A 102 12.86 -3.20 1.51
N GLY A 103 13.18 -3.20 0.20
CA GLY A 103 12.26 -2.84 -0.88
C GLY A 103 10.98 -3.69 -1.01
N CYS A 104 10.83 -4.75 -0.21
CA CYS A 104 9.58 -5.52 -0.11
C CYS A 104 8.46 -4.78 0.66
N ILE A 105 8.79 -3.66 1.29
CA ILE A 105 7.88 -2.78 2.04
C ILE A 105 7.56 -1.55 1.18
N GLY A 106 6.34 -1.03 1.29
CA GLY A 106 5.96 0.23 0.68
C GLY A 106 4.78 0.85 1.41
N PHE A 107 4.40 2.03 0.96
CA PHE A 107 3.27 2.75 1.54
C PHE A 107 2.50 3.53 0.48
N ILE A 108 1.27 3.90 0.81
CA ILE A 108 0.44 4.86 0.08
C ILE A 108 0.15 6.03 1.00
N GLN A 109 0.55 7.22 0.61
CA GLN A 109 0.40 8.38 1.47
C GLN A 109 -1.03 8.92 1.48
N TYR A 110 -1.51 9.26 2.69
CA TYR A 110 -2.70 10.07 2.85
C TYR A 110 -2.40 11.58 2.75
N PRO A 111 -3.41 12.41 2.42
CA PRO A 111 -4.70 12.00 1.87
C PRO A 111 -4.57 11.47 0.44
N LEU A 112 -5.44 10.52 0.06
CA LEU A 112 -5.55 10.08 -1.34
C LEU A 112 -6.06 11.23 -2.19
N SER A 113 -5.42 11.45 -3.33
CA SER A 113 -5.79 12.53 -4.22
C SER A 113 -7.05 12.20 -5.02
N ALA A 114 -7.80 13.24 -5.36
CA ALA A 114 -8.98 13.11 -6.22
C ALA A 114 -8.64 12.47 -7.58
N MET A 115 -7.48 12.82 -8.13
CA MET A 115 -7.03 12.27 -9.41
C MET A 115 -6.66 10.79 -9.29
N GLY A 116 -6.06 10.36 -8.18
CA GLY A 116 -5.79 8.95 -7.89
C GLY A 116 -7.06 8.12 -7.71
N GLU A 117 -8.07 8.64 -7.01
CA GLU A 117 -9.37 7.97 -6.87
C GLU A 117 -10.06 7.80 -8.23
N ALA A 118 -10.08 8.85 -9.05
CA ALA A 118 -10.65 8.80 -10.40
C ALA A 118 -9.86 7.84 -11.31
N TRP A 119 -8.53 7.82 -11.19
CA TRP A 119 -7.67 6.90 -11.94
C TRP A 119 -7.99 5.43 -11.61
N LEU A 120 -8.11 5.07 -10.32
CA LEU A 120 -8.48 3.72 -9.91
C LEU A 120 -9.83 3.29 -10.50
N LEU A 121 -10.83 4.17 -10.46
CA LEU A 121 -12.14 3.89 -11.06
C LEU A 121 -12.03 3.67 -12.57
N ASN A 122 -11.18 4.42 -13.26
CA ASN A 122 -11.00 4.34 -14.71
C ASN A 122 -10.27 3.08 -15.18
N LEU A 123 -9.55 2.40 -14.29
CA LEU A 123 -8.90 1.13 -14.60
C LEU A 123 -9.86 -0.07 -14.65
N LEU A 124 -11.02 0.03 -14.00
CA LEU A 124 -11.94 -1.10 -13.89
C LEU A 124 -12.44 -1.58 -15.26
N PRO A 125 -12.65 -2.91 -15.42
CA PRO A 125 -13.10 -3.52 -16.66
C PRO A 125 -14.48 -2.98 -17.07
N THR A 126 -14.66 -2.83 -18.37
CA THR A 126 -15.93 -2.44 -18.96
C THR A 126 -16.67 -3.67 -19.51
N PRO A 127 -17.97 -3.56 -19.87
CA PRO A 127 -18.72 -4.68 -20.45
C PRO A 127 -18.10 -5.28 -21.73
N ASP A 128 -17.21 -4.55 -22.42
CA ASP A 128 -16.47 -5.05 -23.58
C ASP A 128 -15.47 -6.17 -23.18
N GLU A 129 -15.02 -6.18 -21.92
CA GLU A 129 -14.22 -7.23 -21.29
C GLU A 129 -15.12 -8.17 -20.48
N ALA A 130 -16.13 -8.72 -21.14
CA ALA A 130 -17.30 -9.37 -20.52
C ALA A 130 -16.96 -10.34 -19.38
N LEU A 131 -15.92 -11.17 -19.52
CA LEU A 131 -15.56 -12.17 -18.51
C LEU A 131 -15.00 -11.53 -17.23
N ILE A 132 -14.10 -10.56 -17.35
CA ILE A 132 -13.49 -9.86 -16.20
C ILE A 132 -14.52 -8.95 -15.55
N TRP A 133 -15.34 -8.27 -16.37
CA TRP A 133 -16.45 -7.44 -15.89
C TRP A 133 -17.49 -8.24 -15.12
N LEU A 134 -17.90 -9.42 -15.59
CA LEU A 134 -18.82 -10.30 -14.87
C LEU A 134 -18.22 -10.76 -13.53
N LEU A 135 -16.93 -11.09 -13.51
CA LEU A 135 -16.24 -11.49 -12.27
C LEU A 135 -16.20 -10.35 -11.25
N LEU A 136 -15.93 -9.11 -11.70
CA LEU A 136 -15.97 -7.92 -10.85
C LEU A 136 -17.38 -7.70 -10.27
N LYS A 137 -18.40 -7.74 -11.14
CA LYS A 137 -19.80 -7.56 -10.75
C LYS A 137 -20.21 -8.61 -9.70
N GLN A 138 -19.92 -9.88 -9.96
CA GLN A 138 -20.23 -10.97 -9.04
C GLN A 138 -19.49 -10.79 -7.70
N GLY A 139 -18.22 -10.41 -7.72
CA GLY A 139 -17.46 -10.13 -6.50
C GLY A 139 -18.10 -9.03 -5.65
N ILE A 140 -18.47 -7.90 -6.25
CA ILE A 140 -19.15 -6.81 -5.53
C ILE A 140 -20.47 -7.26 -4.92
N GLU A 141 -21.28 -8.02 -5.66
CA GLU A 141 -22.59 -8.49 -5.20
C GLU A 141 -22.48 -9.56 -4.10
N GLU A 142 -21.57 -10.54 -4.25
CA GLU A 142 -21.41 -11.64 -3.30
C GLU A 142 -20.73 -11.22 -2.01
N PHE A 143 -19.70 -10.38 -2.09
CA PHE A 143 -18.99 -9.87 -0.92
C PHE A 143 -19.64 -8.63 -0.31
N GLN A 144 -20.70 -8.12 -0.93
CA GLN A 144 -21.49 -6.98 -0.47
C GLN A 144 -20.63 -5.73 -0.22
N TYR A 145 -19.68 -5.45 -1.12
CA TYR A 145 -18.92 -4.20 -1.05
C TYR A 145 -19.89 -3.05 -1.26
N ASP A 146 -20.21 -2.32 -0.20
CA ASP A 146 -21.15 -1.20 -0.21
C ASP A 146 -20.45 0.14 0.10
N GLY A 147 -19.16 0.11 0.45
CA GLY A 147 -18.36 1.26 0.80
C GLY A 147 -18.67 1.87 2.17
N SER A 148 -19.59 1.28 2.94
CA SER A 148 -20.01 1.81 4.24
C SER A 148 -18.87 1.83 5.27
N THR A 149 -17.91 0.91 5.14
CA THR A 149 -16.71 0.83 5.97
C THR A 149 -15.74 2.00 5.74
N VAL A 150 -15.81 2.66 4.58
CA VAL A 150 -14.96 3.82 4.22
C VAL A 150 -15.57 5.15 4.70
N LEU A 151 -16.89 5.18 4.96
CA LEU A 151 -17.60 6.41 5.32
C LEU A 151 -16.98 7.14 6.53
N PRO A 152 -16.57 6.47 7.64
CA PRO A 152 -15.91 7.15 8.75
C PRO A 152 -14.59 7.82 8.34
N LEU A 153 -13.83 7.21 7.42
CA LEU A 153 -12.56 7.76 6.93
C LEU A 153 -12.79 9.02 6.08
N ARG A 154 -13.84 9.05 5.25
CA ARG A 154 -14.22 10.27 4.50
C ARG A 154 -14.67 11.41 5.42
N GLN A 155 -15.36 11.07 6.51
CA GLN A 155 -15.86 12.06 7.47
C GLN A 155 -14.77 12.67 8.36
N ALA A 156 -13.56 12.09 8.38
CA ALA A 156 -12.42 12.56 9.17
C ALA A 156 -11.72 13.81 8.59
N GLY A 157 -12.47 14.75 8.01
CA GLY A 157 -12.02 16.10 7.74
C GLY A 157 -10.83 16.25 6.77
N GLY A 158 -10.73 15.36 5.78
CA GLY A 158 -9.67 15.41 4.76
C GLY A 158 -8.36 14.72 5.17
N ALA A 159 -8.34 14.01 6.29
CA ALA A 159 -7.15 13.28 6.73
C ALA A 159 -6.77 12.13 5.79
N TYR A 160 -7.77 11.44 5.21
CA TYR A 160 -7.58 10.24 4.38
C TYR A 160 -7.84 10.46 2.89
N PHE A 161 -8.73 11.41 2.54
CA PHE A 161 -9.12 11.69 1.16
C PHE A 161 -9.14 13.20 0.94
N GLU A 162 -8.61 13.66 -0.20
CA GLU A 162 -8.67 15.09 -0.56
C GLU A 162 -10.11 15.51 -0.87
N GLN A 163 -10.91 14.61 -1.47
CA GLN A 163 -12.33 14.84 -1.70
C GLN A 163 -13.19 14.10 -0.67
N GLY A 164 -14.06 14.85 0.01
CA GLY A 164 -15.11 14.28 0.85
C GLY A 164 -16.30 13.72 0.05
N GLY A 165 -16.40 14.04 -1.23
CA GLY A 165 -17.49 13.59 -2.11
C GLY A 165 -17.24 12.19 -2.68
N LEU A 166 -18.32 11.42 -2.83
CA LEU A 166 -18.27 10.09 -3.42
C LEU A 166 -18.11 10.17 -4.95
N MET A 167 -16.99 9.66 -5.47
CA MET A 167 -16.84 9.43 -6.91
C MET A 167 -17.46 8.11 -7.31
N SER A 168 -18.05 8.04 -8.51
CA SER A 168 -18.58 6.79 -9.06
C SER A 168 -18.34 6.69 -10.57
N ARG A 169 -18.24 5.45 -11.05
CA ARG A 169 -18.16 5.12 -12.47
C ARG A 169 -19.25 4.13 -12.82
N ARG A 170 -19.96 4.39 -13.91
CA ARG A 170 -20.94 3.45 -14.46
C ARG A 170 -20.25 2.44 -15.36
N LEU A 171 -20.44 1.15 -15.08
CA LEU A 171 -19.87 0.01 -15.80
C LEU A 171 -21.01 -0.79 -16.46
N GLY A 172 -21.70 -0.16 -17.40
CA GLY A 172 -22.89 -0.74 -18.05
C GLY A 172 -24.15 -0.60 -17.18
N GLU A 173 -24.65 -1.73 -16.66
CA GLU A 173 -25.90 -1.78 -15.89
C GLU A 173 -25.74 -1.44 -14.39
N PHE A 174 -24.52 -1.51 -13.84
CA PHE A 174 -24.25 -1.12 -12.46
C PHE A 174 -23.25 0.04 -12.37
N ALA A 175 -23.20 0.67 -11.20
CA ALA A 175 -22.22 1.69 -10.88
C ALA A 175 -21.39 1.24 -9.68
N ILE A 176 -20.11 1.59 -9.71
CA ILE A 176 -19.16 1.33 -8.62
C ILE A 176 -18.62 2.66 -8.11
N THR A 177 -18.45 2.76 -6.80
CA THR A 177 -17.95 3.94 -6.11
C THR A 177 -16.46 3.80 -5.77
N SER A 178 -15.81 4.94 -5.57
CA SER A 178 -14.44 5.01 -5.04
C SER A 178 -14.32 4.34 -3.67
N ASP A 179 -15.37 4.42 -2.85
CA ASP A 179 -15.42 3.75 -1.53
C ASP A 179 -15.44 2.24 -1.66
N GLN A 180 -16.26 1.69 -2.57
CA GLN A 180 -16.27 0.24 -2.83
C GLN A 180 -14.91 -0.26 -3.34
N VAL A 181 -14.24 0.54 -4.19
CA VAL A 181 -12.89 0.22 -4.66
C VAL A 181 -11.88 0.23 -3.53
N PHE A 182 -11.91 1.25 -2.66
CA PHE A 182 -11.01 1.35 -1.51
C PHE A 182 -11.24 0.21 -0.52
N GLU A 183 -12.49 -0.09 -0.21
CA GLU A 183 -12.89 -1.22 0.64
C GLU A 183 -12.34 -2.53 0.10
N MET A 184 -12.57 -2.82 -1.19
CA MET A 184 -12.11 -4.03 -1.86
C MET A 184 -10.57 -4.18 -1.82
N LEU A 185 -9.84 -3.07 -1.94
CA LEU A 185 -8.37 -3.08 -1.96
C LEU A 185 -7.75 -3.17 -0.56
N PHE A 186 -8.33 -2.51 0.44
CA PHE A 186 -7.63 -2.24 1.69
C PHE A 186 -8.34 -2.71 2.97
N LEU A 187 -9.67 -2.84 2.98
CA LEU A 187 -10.42 -3.06 4.23
C LEU A 187 -10.83 -4.52 4.48
N LEU A 188 -10.35 -5.45 3.66
CA LEU A 188 -10.62 -6.89 3.78
C LEU A 188 -9.50 -7.68 4.50
N GLY A 189 -8.50 -6.98 5.03
CA GLY A 189 -7.31 -7.56 5.65
C GLY A 189 -6.23 -7.95 4.64
N ASP A 190 -5.27 -8.79 5.07
CA ASP A 190 -4.15 -9.23 4.22
C ASP A 190 -4.62 -9.84 2.89
N ILE A 191 -4.01 -9.39 1.78
CA ILE A 191 -4.37 -9.86 0.45
C ILE A 191 -3.71 -11.21 0.18
N GLN A 192 -4.53 -12.26 0.10
CA GLN A 192 -4.07 -13.60 -0.26
C GLN A 192 -3.68 -13.68 -1.74
N PRO A 193 -2.77 -14.59 -2.15
CA PRO A 193 -2.37 -14.75 -3.55
C PRO A 193 -3.54 -14.87 -4.53
N THR A 194 -4.60 -15.60 -4.16
CA THR A 194 -5.80 -15.76 -5.00
C THR A 194 -6.49 -14.44 -5.27
N HIS A 195 -6.66 -13.63 -4.22
CA HIS A 195 -7.28 -12.33 -4.34
C HIS A 195 -6.38 -11.37 -5.11
N ALA A 196 -5.05 -11.41 -4.87
CA ALA A 196 -4.08 -10.61 -5.59
C ALA A 196 -4.15 -10.81 -7.11
N GLY A 197 -4.22 -12.06 -7.58
CA GLY A 197 -4.37 -12.36 -9.01
C GLY A 197 -5.63 -11.75 -9.63
N ILE A 198 -6.76 -11.80 -8.91
CA ILE A 198 -8.03 -11.22 -9.36
C ILE A 198 -7.97 -9.69 -9.40
N LEU A 199 -7.43 -9.05 -8.36
CA LEU A 199 -7.25 -7.60 -8.32
C LEU A 199 -6.35 -7.12 -9.47
N LEU A 200 -5.25 -7.83 -9.75
CA LEU A 200 -4.35 -7.49 -10.86
C LEU A 200 -5.05 -7.56 -12.23
N LEU A 201 -6.07 -8.40 -12.39
CA LEU A 201 -6.93 -8.39 -13.59
C LEU A 201 -7.89 -7.21 -13.59
N PHE A 202 -8.59 -6.97 -12.48
CA PHE A 202 -9.58 -5.90 -12.38
C PHE A 202 -9.00 -4.51 -12.66
N PHE A 203 -7.74 -4.30 -12.27
CA PHE A 203 -7.08 -3.01 -12.48
C PHE A 203 -6.16 -2.98 -13.70
N GLY A 204 -6.23 -3.98 -14.58
CA GLY A 204 -5.43 -4.03 -15.80
C GLY A 204 -3.91 -4.04 -15.55
N ALA A 205 -3.48 -4.49 -14.37
CA ALA A 205 -2.06 -4.56 -14.00
C ALA A 205 -1.33 -5.69 -14.74
N THR A 206 -2.09 -6.67 -15.25
CA THR A 206 -1.63 -7.77 -16.10
C THR A 206 -2.54 -7.91 -17.33
N SER A 207 -2.14 -8.69 -18.33
CA SER A 207 -2.90 -8.83 -19.57
C SER A 207 -4.29 -9.45 -19.35
N GLY A 208 -5.34 -8.75 -19.77
CA GLY A 208 -6.74 -9.19 -19.67
C GLY A 208 -7.23 -10.14 -20.77
N ASP A 209 -6.41 -10.49 -21.76
CA ASP A 209 -6.79 -11.46 -22.81
C ASP A 209 -6.73 -12.91 -22.29
N LEU A 210 -7.60 -13.20 -21.32
CA LEU A 210 -7.70 -14.49 -20.65
C LEU A 210 -9.07 -15.10 -20.91
N ASN A 211 -9.06 -16.36 -21.31
CA ASN A 211 -10.26 -17.18 -21.29
C ASN A 211 -10.55 -17.67 -19.84
N ALA A 212 -11.73 -18.25 -19.63
CA ALA A 212 -12.15 -18.73 -18.31
C ALA A 212 -11.16 -19.74 -17.70
N GLU A 213 -10.58 -20.64 -18.51
CA GLU A 213 -9.59 -21.60 -18.05
C GLU A 213 -8.31 -20.91 -17.55
N ALA A 214 -7.86 -19.86 -18.25
CA ALA A 214 -6.69 -19.10 -17.86
C ALA A 214 -6.94 -18.32 -16.55
N ILE A 215 -8.13 -17.73 -16.38
CA ILE A 215 -8.51 -17.06 -15.13
C ILE A 215 -8.52 -18.05 -13.96
N MET A 216 -9.12 -19.24 -14.13
CA MET A 216 -9.13 -20.27 -13.09
C MET A 216 -7.73 -20.77 -12.73
N LYS A 217 -6.76 -20.63 -13.64
CA LYS A 217 -5.36 -21.04 -13.45
C LYS A 217 -4.44 -19.89 -13.00
N LEU A 218 -4.99 -18.72 -12.69
CA LEU A 218 -4.20 -17.60 -12.16
C LEU A 218 -3.62 -17.91 -10.78
N THR A 219 -4.28 -18.77 -10.01
CA THR A 219 -3.81 -19.12 -8.66
C THR A 219 -3.87 -20.62 -8.39
N PRO A 220 -2.77 -21.26 -7.95
CA PRO A 220 -1.44 -20.64 -7.72
C PRO A 220 -0.78 -20.20 -9.04
N PRO A 221 0.09 -19.18 -9.01
CA PRO A 221 0.86 -18.78 -10.19
C PRO A 221 1.69 -19.97 -10.69
N GLY A 222 1.68 -20.20 -12.00
CA GLY A 222 2.58 -21.17 -12.62
C GLY A 222 4.04 -20.69 -12.57
N PRO A 223 5.04 -21.59 -12.75
CA PRO A 223 6.47 -21.23 -12.71
C PRO A 223 6.90 -20.18 -13.75
N ASN A 224 6.08 -19.94 -14.78
CA ASN A 224 6.30 -18.92 -15.82
C ASN A 224 5.28 -17.78 -15.75
N ALA A 225 4.66 -17.53 -14.59
CA ALA A 225 3.64 -16.49 -14.43
C ALA A 225 4.13 -15.12 -14.90
N PHE A 226 5.40 -14.77 -14.63
CA PHE A 226 6.00 -13.50 -15.04
C PHE A 226 6.10 -13.31 -16.57
N VAL A 227 6.25 -14.42 -17.32
CA VAL A 227 6.29 -14.38 -18.80
C VAL A 227 4.88 -14.32 -19.37
N LYS A 228 3.96 -15.10 -18.80
CA LYS A 228 2.60 -15.24 -19.31
C LYS A 228 1.72 -14.04 -18.99
N HIS A 229 1.97 -13.41 -17.85
CA HIS A 229 1.21 -12.29 -17.32
C HIS A 229 2.20 -11.19 -16.94
N PRO A 230 2.80 -10.49 -17.91
CA PRO A 230 3.75 -9.41 -17.61
C PRO A 230 3.03 -8.28 -16.88
N PHE A 231 3.72 -7.63 -15.94
CA PHE A 231 3.22 -6.42 -15.30
C PHE A 231 3.20 -5.25 -16.29
N LEU A 232 2.06 -4.56 -16.39
CA LEU A 232 1.79 -3.58 -17.45
C LEU A 232 1.91 -2.12 -16.98
N MET A 233 1.70 -1.86 -15.69
CA MET A 233 1.72 -0.48 -15.19
C MET A 233 3.15 0.08 -15.17
N ARG A 234 3.30 1.31 -15.64
CA ARG A 234 4.59 2.03 -15.68
C ARG A 234 4.42 3.43 -15.11
N PRO A 235 5.46 4.01 -14.51
CA PRO A 235 5.44 5.42 -14.14
C PRO A 235 5.21 6.29 -15.39
N GLU A 236 4.34 7.28 -15.26
CA GLU A 236 4.04 8.26 -16.30
C GLU A 236 4.33 9.68 -15.79
N GLU A 237 4.67 10.60 -16.69
CA GLU A 237 5.04 11.98 -16.35
C GLU A 237 3.91 12.76 -15.64
N HIS A 238 2.67 12.36 -15.86
CA HIS A 238 1.47 12.99 -15.28
C HIS A 238 0.90 12.23 -14.09
N ASP A 239 1.58 11.19 -13.61
CA ASP A 239 1.20 10.55 -12.35
C ASP A 239 1.34 11.57 -11.22
N ASP A 240 0.28 11.77 -10.45
CA ASP A 240 0.44 12.37 -9.14
C ASP A 240 0.97 11.35 -8.13
N ARG A 241 1.18 11.84 -6.92
CA ARG A 241 1.64 11.01 -5.81
C ARG A 241 0.78 9.77 -5.62
N THR A 242 -0.54 9.91 -5.54
CA THR A 242 -1.42 8.77 -5.25
C THR A 242 -1.38 7.75 -6.38
N ILE A 243 -1.37 8.17 -7.65
CA ILE A 243 -1.21 7.25 -8.78
C ILE A 243 0.13 6.53 -8.73
N SER A 244 1.23 7.26 -8.46
CA SER A 244 2.57 6.66 -8.32
C SER A 244 2.63 5.64 -7.18
N ASP A 245 2.06 5.96 -6.03
CA ASP A 245 1.97 5.07 -4.87
C ASP A 245 1.12 3.83 -5.20
N MET A 246 -0.01 3.99 -5.89
CA MET A 246 -0.88 2.89 -6.31
C MET A 246 -0.22 1.98 -7.34
N LYS A 247 0.51 2.53 -8.32
CA LYS A 247 1.31 1.72 -9.27
C LYS A 247 2.38 0.92 -8.53
N SER A 248 3.02 1.52 -7.53
CA SER A 248 3.97 0.83 -6.65
C SER A 248 3.32 -0.29 -5.82
N PHE A 249 2.11 -0.04 -5.31
CA PHE A 249 1.29 -1.04 -4.63
C PHE A 249 0.93 -2.21 -5.55
N PHE A 250 0.45 -1.95 -6.77
CA PHE A 250 0.15 -3.00 -7.75
C PHE A 250 1.39 -3.79 -8.16
N ALA A 251 2.57 -3.17 -8.23
CA ALA A 251 3.83 -3.87 -8.47
C ALA A 251 4.19 -4.81 -7.29
N ALA A 252 3.96 -4.38 -6.05
CA ALA A 252 4.15 -5.22 -4.87
C ALA A 252 3.13 -6.38 -4.83
N LEU A 253 1.88 -6.09 -5.16
CA LEU A 253 0.81 -7.08 -5.26
C LEU A 253 1.11 -8.13 -6.34
N TYR A 254 1.61 -7.69 -7.50
CA TYR A 254 2.08 -8.56 -8.58
C TYR A 254 3.20 -9.47 -8.10
N LEU A 255 4.20 -8.92 -7.43
CA LEU A 255 5.33 -9.70 -6.94
C LEU A 255 4.89 -10.71 -5.87
N ALA A 256 4.06 -10.30 -4.91
CA ALA A 256 3.47 -11.19 -3.91
C ALA A 256 2.67 -12.34 -4.56
N TRP A 257 1.84 -12.01 -5.55
CA TRP A 257 1.10 -13.00 -6.33
C TRP A 257 2.06 -13.98 -7.03
N THR A 258 3.08 -13.51 -7.76
CA THR A 258 4.03 -14.39 -8.47
C THR A 258 4.86 -15.28 -7.54
N LEU A 259 5.19 -14.80 -6.35
CA LEU A 259 5.89 -15.56 -5.31
C LEU A 259 4.96 -16.46 -4.49
N ASN A 260 3.65 -16.40 -4.75
CA ASN A 260 2.61 -17.12 -4.04
C ASN A 260 2.64 -16.88 -2.52
N VAL A 261 2.85 -15.63 -2.12
CA VAL A 261 2.80 -15.17 -0.73
C VAL A 261 1.74 -14.07 -0.56
N LYS A 262 1.26 -13.88 0.66
CA LYS A 262 0.30 -12.80 0.95
C LYS A 262 0.97 -11.43 0.91
N LEU A 263 0.18 -10.40 0.61
CA LEU A 263 0.54 -9.01 0.83
C LEU A 263 -0.11 -8.54 2.13
N LEU A 264 0.71 -8.23 3.13
CA LEU A 264 0.24 -7.69 4.41
C LEU A 264 -0.21 -6.25 4.23
N LEU A 265 -1.26 -5.84 4.94
CA LEU A 265 -1.76 -4.46 4.95
C LEU A 265 -1.86 -3.92 6.38
N ASP A 266 -1.47 -2.66 6.56
CA ASP A 266 -1.67 -1.85 7.76
C ASP A 266 -2.30 -0.52 7.31
N VAL A 267 -3.61 -0.33 7.58
CA VAL A 267 -4.49 0.66 6.93
C VAL A 267 -5.04 1.68 7.91
#